data_AF-A0A495ZM97-F1
#
_entry.id   AF-A0A495ZM97-F1
#
_cell.length_a   1.000
_cell.length_b   1.000
_cell.length_c   1.000
_cell.angle_alpha   90.00
_cell.angle_beta   90.00
_cell.angle_gamma   90.00
#
_symmetry.space_group_name_H-M   'P 1'
#
loop_
_entity.id
_entity.type
_entity.pdbx_description
1 polymer ?
#
loop_
_entity_poly.entity_id
_entity_poly.type
_entity_poly.pdbx_seq_one_letter_code
_entity_poly.pdbx_strand_id
1 'polypeptide(L)'
;MTFFCSVVLISCSEEQGNWTAVQQEGEYIYGVWHSTTLKRAEQVMQEVFENIRGASTLPTESLMAEDDGETNISPEFLLPSDGDILDWVQSRLPSTYEGKSLYRDRAESPDLLYAYGFQRQAEVEYQTPRFGSKPLILLEIFDMDTPENAFGIYNFHIYPQVKFEWVGSKAILSGGYLRFSKGKYFIQIEGYEFATGIREAMVLLAKNIAARIKAPASTPRMLTLLPNNKMSGSVKLFRSNWVLRQTYNTLPANVPQMSDTALGVSARYRDNPDLKNWMEAQIVFIIRFPDPSAAESAYTIYRDSVMEAALPLEVGATGPILVNESLAP
;
A
#
# COMPACT_ATOMS: atom_id res chain seq x y z
N MET A 1 25.78 16.37 22.74
CA MET A 1 25.92 14.92 23.02
C MET A 1 25.45 14.22 21.77
N THR A 2 26.40 13.90 20.89
CA THR A 2 26.14 13.42 19.53
C THR A 2 25.83 11.93 19.61
N PHE A 3 24.56 11.54 19.52
CA PHE A 3 24.20 10.14 19.35
C PHE A 3 24.69 9.70 17.96
N PHE A 4 25.80 8.96 17.92
CA PHE A 4 26.21 8.22 16.74
C PHE A 4 25.22 7.07 16.58
N CYS A 5 24.21 7.26 15.73
CA CYS A 5 23.31 6.19 15.33
C CYS A 5 24.04 5.38 14.26
N SER A 6 24.41 4.14 14.57
CA SER A 6 25.10 3.24 13.65
C SER A 6 24.15 2.87 12.51
N VAL A 7 24.32 3.51 11.35
CA VAL A 7 23.61 3.12 10.13
C VAL A 7 24.22 1.82 9.65
N VAL A 8 23.43 0.75 9.63
CA VAL A 8 23.83 -0.51 9.02
C VAL A 8 23.67 -0.34 7.51
N LEU A 9 24.82 -0.22 6.82
CA LEU A 9 24.91 -0.17 5.37
C LEU A 9 25.29 -1.57 4.89
N ILE A 10 24.37 -2.24 4.19
CA ILE A 10 24.63 -3.57 3.64
C ILE A 10 24.71 -3.43 2.13
N SER A 11 25.87 -3.73 1.56
CA SER A 11 26.00 -4.10 0.15
C SER A 11 25.92 -5.62 0.07
N CYS A 12 24.75 -6.17 -0.22
CA CYS A 12 24.57 -7.63 -0.32
C CYS A 12 25.04 -8.11 -1.71
N SER A 13 25.79 -9.20 -1.77
CA SER A 13 26.22 -9.81 -3.05
C SER A 13 25.03 -10.35 -3.87
N GLU A 14 23.90 -10.65 -3.23
CA GLU A 14 22.65 -11.02 -3.90
C GLU A 14 21.90 -9.81 -4.50
N GLU A 15 22.16 -8.60 -4.01
CA GLU A 15 21.65 -7.36 -4.57
C GLU A 15 22.63 -6.88 -5.64
N GLN A 16 22.35 -7.19 -6.90
CA GLN A 16 23.15 -6.86 -8.08
C GLN A 16 23.51 -5.36 -8.19
N GLY A 17 24.49 -4.87 -7.42
CA GLY A 17 25.09 -3.55 -7.51
C GLY A 17 24.35 -2.36 -6.88
N ASN A 18 23.20 -2.55 -6.22
CA ASN A 18 22.47 -1.46 -5.56
C ASN A 18 22.62 -1.51 -4.03
N TRP A 19 22.47 -0.35 -3.38
CA TRP A 19 22.62 -0.18 -1.94
C TRP A 19 21.29 -0.34 -1.21
N THR A 20 21.32 -1.09 -0.11
CA THR A 20 20.25 -1.16 0.88
C THR A 20 20.74 -0.59 2.21
N ALA A 21 19.91 0.27 2.81
CA ALA A 21 20.18 0.89 4.10
C ALA A 21 18.92 0.76 4.96
N VAL A 22 19.08 0.30 6.21
CA VAL A 22 17.96 0.12 7.13
C VAL A 22 18.36 0.60 8.51
N GLN A 23 17.48 1.36 9.15
CA GLN A 23 17.68 1.93 10.47
C GLN A 23 16.40 1.82 11.29
N GLN A 24 16.57 1.82 12.61
CA GLN A 24 15.49 1.89 13.57
C GLN A 24 15.56 3.24 14.32
N GLU A 25 14.40 3.84 14.59
CA GLU A 25 14.24 5.03 15.44
C GLU A 25 12.87 4.97 16.12
N GLY A 26 12.85 4.92 17.46
CA GLY A 26 11.60 4.81 18.23
C GLY A 26 10.78 3.58 17.81
N GLU A 27 9.48 3.78 17.50
CA GLU A 27 8.59 2.71 17.01
C GLU A 27 8.77 2.41 15.51
N TYR A 28 9.74 3.02 14.82
CA TYR A 28 9.88 2.93 13.36
C TYR A 28 11.12 2.13 12.94
N ILE A 29 10.96 1.28 11.93
CA ILE A 29 12.06 0.81 11.08
C ILE A 29 11.87 1.45 9.71
N TYR A 30 12.89 2.11 9.18
CA TYR A 30 12.84 2.72 7.86
C TYR A 30 14.10 2.42 7.08
N GLY A 31 14.01 2.57 5.76
CA GLY A 31 15.10 2.21 4.91
C GLY A 31 14.91 2.59 3.46
N VAL A 32 15.95 2.28 2.70
CA VAL A 32 15.97 2.34 1.25
C VAL A 32 16.41 1.00 0.70
N TRP A 33 15.69 0.51 -0.31
CA TRP A 33 16.11 -0.56 -1.20
C TRP A 33 16.46 -0.01 -2.58
N HIS A 34 17.41 -0.67 -3.24
CA HIS A 34 17.81 -0.36 -4.62
C HIS A 34 18.34 1.06 -4.84
N SER A 35 19.04 1.66 -3.86
CA SER A 35 19.69 2.96 -4.11
C SER A 35 20.87 2.80 -5.05
N THR A 36 20.97 3.65 -6.07
CA THR A 36 22.09 3.61 -7.02
C THR A 36 23.43 4.03 -6.40
N THR A 37 23.43 4.83 -5.33
CA THR A 37 24.66 5.28 -4.66
C THR A 37 24.48 5.35 -3.15
N LEU A 38 25.56 5.09 -2.41
CA LEU A 38 25.58 5.23 -0.95
C LEU A 38 25.15 6.64 -0.50
N LYS A 39 25.72 7.69 -1.12
CA LYS A 39 25.39 9.08 -0.79
C LYS A 39 23.90 9.38 -0.93
N ARG A 40 23.23 8.79 -1.93
CA ARG A 40 21.79 8.98 -2.11
C ARG A 40 20.98 8.26 -1.03
N ALA A 41 21.37 7.03 -0.68
CA ALA A 41 20.77 6.31 0.43
C ALA A 41 20.88 7.13 1.73
N GLU A 42 22.07 7.61 2.09
CA GLU A 42 22.31 8.42 3.29
C GLU A 42 21.45 9.70 3.33
N GLN A 43 21.36 10.44 2.22
CA GLN A 43 20.54 11.65 2.14
C GLN A 43 19.06 11.36 2.41
N VAL A 44 18.55 10.29 1.81
CA VAL A 44 17.14 9.90 1.96
C VAL A 44 16.87 9.37 3.38
N MET A 45 17.79 8.59 3.94
CA MET A 45 17.72 8.13 5.32
C MET A 45 17.68 9.30 6.30
N GLN A 46 18.50 10.32 6.09
CA GLN A 46 18.48 11.53 6.92
C GLN A 46 17.16 12.30 6.79
N GLU A 47 16.61 12.45 5.58
CA GLU A 47 15.31 13.13 5.40
C GLU A 47 14.18 12.40 6.13
N VAL A 48 14.12 11.06 6.03
CA VAL A 48 13.13 10.25 6.75
C VAL A 48 13.30 10.40 8.27
N PHE A 49 14.54 10.36 8.76
CA PHE A 49 14.84 10.54 10.18
C PHE A 49 14.37 11.90 10.72
N GLU A 50 14.62 13.00 9.99
CA GLU A 50 14.12 14.32 10.37
C GLU A 50 12.59 14.40 10.35
N ASN A 51 11.94 13.74 9.39
CA ASN A 51 10.47 13.66 9.34
C ASN A 51 9.90 12.91 10.54
N ILE A 52 10.51 11.79 10.94
CA ILE A 52 10.12 11.00 12.13
C ILE A 52 10.27 11.84 13.39
N ARG A 53 11.45 12.44 13.61
CA ARG A 53 11.68 13.28 14.80
C ARG A 53 10.76 14.50 14.84
N GLY A 54 10.51 15.13 13.68
CA GLY A 54 9.55 16.22 13.57
C GLY A 54 8.14 15.80 13.97
N ALA A 55 7.68 14.62 13.55
CA ALA A 55 6.36 14.11 13.89
C ALA A 55 6.19 13.82 15.40
N SER A 56 7.25 13.33 16.07
CA SER A 56 7.23 13.06 17.52
C SER A 56 7.14 14.32 18.38
N THR A 57 7.43 15.51 17.83
CA THR A 57 7.32 16.80 18.54
C THR A 57 5.94 17.46 18.46
N LEU A 58 5.02 16.90 17.67
CA LEU A 58 3.66 17.41 17.55
C LEU A 58 2.80 16.97 18.75
N PRO A 59 1.97 17.85 19.34
CA PRO A 59 1.07 17.51 20.44
C PRO A 59 0.14 16.34 20.10
N THR A 60 -0.10 15.44 21.06
CA THR A 60 -0.96 14.25 20.89
C THR A 60 -2.42 14.58 20.56
N GLU A 61 -2.91 15.76 20.92
CA GLU A 61 -4.22 16.27 20.49
C GLU A 61 -4.27 16.57 18.97
N SER A 62 -3.12 16.81 18.33
CA SER A 62 -3.00 16.84 16.86
C SER A 62 -2.82 15.42 16.27
N LEU A 63 -2.53 14.40 17.10
CA LEU A 63 -2.28 13.00 16.72
C LEU A 63 -3.55 12.13 16.70
N MET A 64 -4.63 12.55 17.34
CA MET A 64 -5.94 11.92 17.19
C MET A 64 -6.61 12.57 15.98
N ALA A 65 -6.87 11.80 14.93
CA ALA A 65 -7.89 12.20 13.97
C ALA A 65 -9.17 12.40 14.80
N GLU A 66 -9.74 13.60 14.72
CA GLU A 66 -11.06 13.84 15.28
C GLU A 66 -12.02 12.80 14.71
N ASP A 67 -13.13 12.56 15.41
CA ASP A 67 -14.20 11.69 14.96
C ASP A 67 -14.77 12.24 13.63
N ASP A 68 -14.16 11.81 12.52
CA ASP A 68 -14.31 12.35 11.17
C ASP A 68 -15.62 11.90 10.52
N GLY A 69 -16.77 12.15 11.16
CA GLY A 69 -18.09 11.92 10.59
C GLY A 69 -18.23 10.53 9.96
N GLU A 70 -17.84 9.50 10.71
CA GLU A 70 -17.67 8.16 10.18
C GLU A 70 -18.98 7.65 9.57
N THR A 71 -18.97 7.43 8.26
CA THR A 71 -20.09 6.77 7.60
C THR A 71 -19.99 5.30 7.98
N ASN A 72 -20.72 4.87 9.01
CA ASN A 72 -20.83 3.48 9.40
C ASN A 72 -22.10 2.84 8.81
N ILE A 73 -22.17 2.81 7.47
CA ILE A 73 -23.30 2.26 6.71
C ILE A 73 -22.90 0.89 6.18
N SER A 74 -23.70 -0.16 6.41
CA SER A 74 -23.38 -1.47 5.85
C SER A 74 -23.32 -1.42 4.31
N PRO A 75 -22.35 -2.09 3.65
CA PRO A 75 -22.11 -1.97 2.21
C PRO A 75 -23.35 -2.12 1.31
N GLU A 76 -24.29 -2.98 1.71
CA GLU A 76 -25.55 -3.23 1.00
C GLU A 76 -26.42 -1.99 0.84
N PHE A 77 -26.36 -1.04 1.78
CA PHE A 77 -27.11 0.22 1.71
C PHE A 77 -26.39 1.30 0.88
N LEU A 78 -25.14 1.06 0.49
CA LEU A 78 -24.39 1.94 -0.40
C LEU A 78 -24.62 1.60 -1.88
N LEU A 79 -25.18 0.43 -2.19
CA LEU A 79 -25.48 0.02 -3.56
C LEU A 79 -26.58 0.90 -4.18
N PRO A 80 -26.37 1.45 -5.38
CA PRO A 80 -27.42 2.11 -6.14
C PRO A 80 -28.61 1.17 -6.41
N SER A 81 -29.83 1.67 -6.21
CA SER A 81 -31.08 0.97 -6.49
C SER A 81 -31.57 1.25 -7.91
N ASP A 82 -32.55 0.48 -8.38
CA ASP A 82 -33.20 0.73 -9.66
C ASP A 82 -33.75 2.17 -9.71
N GLY A 83 -33.42 2.88 -10.79
CA GLY A 83 -33.79 4.29 -10.99
C GLY A 83 -32.75 5.30 -10.49
N ASP A 84 -31.75 4.90 -9.70
CA ASP A 84 -30.65 5.80 -9.31
C ASP A 84 -29.74 6.16 -10.49
N ILE A 85 -29.58 5.23 -11.44
CA ILE A 85 -28.87 5.43 -12.69
C ILE A 85 -29.83 5.14 -13.85
N LEU A 86 -29.98 6.10 -14.76
CA LEU A 86 -30.90 5.98 -15.90
C LEU A 86 -30.56 4.75 -16.75
N ASP A 87 -31.57 3.93 -17.04
CA ASP A 87 -31.52 2.73 -17.88
C ASP A 87 -30.62 1.58 -17.38
N TRP A 88 -30.15 1.64 -16.14
CA TRP A 88 -29.41 0.57 -15.48
C TRP A 88 -30.22 0.04 -14.30
N VAL A 89 -30.40 -1.27 -14.26
CA VAL A 89 -31.16 -1.96 -13.22
C VAL A 89 -30.35 -3.13 -12.68
N GLN A 90 -30.58 -3.46 -11.42
CA GLN A 90 -29.98 -4.64 -10.80
C GLN A 90 -30.50 -5.90 -11.53
N SER A 91 -29.60 -6.80 -11.94
CA SER A 91 -29.98 -8.06 -12.59
C SER A 91 -30.54 -9.07 -11.58
N ARG A 92 -30.20 -8.89 -10.29
CA ARG A 92 -30.62 -9.71 -9.16
C ARG A 92 -30.58 -8.89 -7.87
N LEU A 93 -31.17 -9.42 -6.80
CA LEU A 93 -30.99 -8.85 -5.46
C LEU A 93 -29.51 -8.87 -5.07
N PRO A 94 -29.02 -7.86 -4.33
CA PRO A 94 -27.66 -7.85 -3.83
C PRO A 94 -27.33 -9.08 -2.98
N SER A 95 -26.10 -9.56 -3.11
CA SER A 95 -25.52 -10.59 -2.23
C SER A 95 -24.59 -9.94 -1.22
N THR A 96 -24.49 -10.52 -0.02
CA THR A 96 -23.57 -10.06 1.03
C THR A 96 -22.71 -11.19 1.55
N TYR A 97 -21.45 -10.88 1.86
CA TYR A 97 -20.45 -11.81 2.38
C TYR A 97 -19.77 -11.22 3.60
N GLU A 98 -19.45 -12.06 4.60
CA GLU A 98 -18.88 -11.64 5.88
C GLU A 98 -17.78 -12.59 6.37
N GLY A 99 -16.81 -12.05 7.09
CA GLY A 99 -15.73 -12.84 7.67
C GLY A 99 -14.90 -13.55 6.60
N LYS A 100 -14.74 -14.88 6.68
CA LYS A 100 -13.92 -15.67 5.74
C LYS A 100 -14.71 -16.30 4.58
N SER A 101 -15.92 -15.80 4.32
CA SER A 101 -16.82 -16.36 3.30
C SER A 101 -16.67 -15.71 1.92
N LEU A 102 -15.74 -14.75 1.75
CA LEU A 102 -15.52 -14.10 0.46
C LEU A 102 -14.98 -15.10 -0.58
N TYR A 103 -15.62 -15.10 -1.75
CA TYR A 103 -15.52 -15.98 -2.92
C TYR A 103 -14.44 -17.07 -2.93
N ARG A 104 -14.85 -18.32 -3.21
CA ARG A 104 -13.94 -19.41 -3.63
C ARG A 104 -14.05 -19.74 -5.13
N ASP A 105 -14.94 -19.05 -5.84
CA ASP A 105 -15.37 -19.32 -7.21
C ASP A 105 -14.98 -18.21 -8.21
N ARG A 106 -14.20 -17.22 -7.76
CA ARG A 106 -13.64 -16.16 -8.62
C ARG A 106 -12.18 -16.45 -8.96
N ALA A 107 -11.71 -15.88 -10.08
CA ALA A 107 -10.34 -16.06 -10.55
C ALA A 107 -9.30 -15.33 -9.67
N GLU A 108 -9.70 -14.24 -9.01
CA GLU A 108 -8.85 -13.49 -8.08
C GLU A 108 -9.07 -13.98 -6.64
N SER A 109 -7.98 -14.33 -5.95
CA SER A 109 -8.04 -14.80 -4.56
C SER A 109 -8.46 -13.67 -3.61
N PRO A 110 -9.34 -13.93 -2.62
CA PRO A 110 -9.70 -12.95 -1.60
C PRO A 110 -8.57 -12.67 -0.58
N ASP A 111 -7.45 -13.39 -0.64
CA ASP A 111 -6.35 -13.29 0.33
C ASP A 111 -5.82 -11.86 0.50
N LEU A 112 -5.78 -11.09 -0.59
CA LEU A 112 -5.34 -9.70 -0.53
C LEU A 112 -6.32 -8.83 0.26
N LEU A 113 -7.63 -9.03 0.10
CA LEU A 113 -8.65 -8.32 0.87
C LEU A 113 -8.56 -8.69 2.35
N TYR A 114 -8.37 -9.98 2.67
CA TYR A 114 -8.15 -10.42 4.05
C TYR A 114 -6.88 -9.81 4.67
N ALA A 115 -5.80 -9.71 3.89
CA ALA A 115 -4.56 -9.10 4.35
C ALA A 115 -4.68 -7.58 4.62
N TYR A 116 -5.74 -6.95 4.11
CA TYR A 116 -6.13 -5.58 4.43
C TYR A 116 -7.38 -5.50 5.33
N GLY A 117 -7.66 -6.51 6.16
CA GLY A 117 -8.66 -6.38 7.22
C GLY A 117 -10.12 -6.35 6.75
N PHE A 118 -10.42 -7.03 5.63
CA PHE A 118 -11.79 -7.25 5.16
C PHE A 118 -12.76 -7.66 6.29
N GLN A 119 -13.92 -7.00 6.35
CA GLN A 119 -14.99 -7.30 7.30
C GLN A 119 -16.22 -7.89 6.61
N ARG A 120 -16.75 -7.15 5.63
CA ARG A 120 -18.00 -7.45 4.93
C ARG A 120 -17.94 -6.89 3.52
N GLN A 121 -18.67 -7.51 2.59
CA GLN A 121 -18.92 -6.95 1.27
C GLN A 121 -20.36 -7.14 0.83
N ALA A 122 -20.82 -6.23 -0.01
CA ALA A 122 -22.05 -6.37 -0.79
C ALA A 122 -21.72 -6.28 -2.29
N GLU A 123 -22.35 -7.12 -3.10
CA GLU A 123 -22.24 -7.10 -4.56
C GLU A 123 -23.61 -7.06 -5.21
N VAL A 124 -23.66 -6.44 -6.38
CA VAL A 124 -24.78 -6.59 -7.28
C VAL A 124 -24.32 -6.44 -8.72
N GLU A 125 -24.96 -7.18 -9.61
CA GLU A 125 -24.76 -7.04 -11.04
C GLU A 125 -25.80 -6.10 -11.64
N TYR A 126 -25.41 -5.31 -12.63
CA TYR A 126 -26.31 -4.45 -13.38
C TYR A 126 -26.41 -4.87 -14.83
N GLN A 127 -27.60 -4.67 -15.38
CA GLN A 127 -27.93 -4.86 -16.78
C GLN A 127 -28.65 -3.63 -17.34
N THR A 128 -28.73 -3.53 -18.66
CA THR A 128 -29.49 -2.47 -19.32
C THR A 128 -30.24 -3.01 -20.53
N PRO A 129 -31.55 -2.75 -20.65
CA PRO A 129 -32.34 -3.16 -21.81
C PRO A 129 -31.75 -2.70 -23.16
N ARG A 130 -30.96 -1.61 -23.16
CA ARG A 130 -30.30 -1.06 -24.36
C ARG A 130 -29.30 -2.02 -25.00
N PHE A 131 -28.71 -2.93 -24.21
CA PHE A 131 -27.69 -3.88 -24.65
C PHE A 131 -28.11 -5.34 -24.39
N GLY A 132 -29.42 -5.58 -24.21
CA GLY A 132 -30.00 -6.88 -23.93
C GLY A 132 -30.15 -7.18 -22.42
N SER A 133 -30.59 -8.39 -22.09
CA SER A 133 -30.95 -8.77 -20.71
C SER A 133 -29.85 -9.55 -19.97
N LYS A 134 -28.58 -9.39 -20.37
CA LYS A 134 -27.45 -10.02 -19.66
C LYS A 134 -26.79 -9.00 -18.71
N PRO A 135 -26.26 -9.45 -17.56
CA PRO A 135 -25.38 -8.63 -16.75
C PRO A 135 -24.19 -8.09 -17.55
N LEU A 136 -23.84 -6.83 -17.33
CA LEU A 136 -22.72 -6.15 -17.99
C LEU A 136 -21.74 -5.51 -17.00
N ILE A 137 -22.19 -5.27 -15.77
CA ILE A 137 -21.38 -4.64 -14.72
C ILE A 137 -21.54 -5.44 -13.44
N LEU A 138 -20.44 -5.75 -12.77
CA LEU A 138 -20.42 -6.19 -11.37
C LEU A 138 -19.94 -5.02 -10.50
N LEU A 139 -20.73 -4.64 -9.50
CA LEU A 139 -20.37 -3.67 -8.48
C LEU A 139 -20.14 -4.40 -7.16
N GLU A 140 -19.00 -4.13 -6.54
CA GLU A 140 -18.62 -4.66 -5.23
C GLU A 140 -18.18 -3.52 -4.31
N ILE A 141 -18.72 -3.51 -3.09
CA ILE A 141 -18.36 -2.57 -2.03
C ILE A 141 -17.87 -3.37 -0.84
N PHE A 142 -16.61 -3.16 -0.46
CA PHE A 142 -15.94 -3.84 0.65
C PHE A 142 -15.80 -2.88 1.83
N ASP A 143 -16.28 -3.28 3.01
CA ASP A 143 -15.91 -2.68 4.29
C ASP A 143 -14.58 -3.28 4.74
N MET A 144 -13.56 -2.43 4.82
CA MET A 144 -12.19 -2.80 5.13
C MET A 144 -11.81 -2.44 6.58
N ASP A 145 -12.78 -2.22 7.47
CA ASP A 145 -12.61 -1.84 8.88
C ASP A 145 -12.10 -0.39 9.07
N THR A 146 -10.95 -0.05 8.48
CA THR A 146 -10.31 1.25 8.64
C THR A 146 -10.07 1.96 7.30
N PRO A 147 -10.03 3.29 7.27
CA PRO A 147 -9.66 4.01 6.06
C PRO A 147 -8.24 3.69 5.54
N GLU A 148 -7.28 3.37 6.43
CA GLU A 148 -5.94 2.91 6.06
C GLU A 148 -5.97 1.57 5.31
N ASN A 149 -6.82 0.64 5.75
CA ASN A 149 -7.00 -0.64 5.08
C ASN A 149 -7.58 -0.45 3.68
N ALA A 150 -8.65 0.35 3.55
CA ALA A 150 -9.26 0.68 2.27
C ALA A 150 -8.28 1.42 1.34
N PHE A 151 -7.47 2.33 1.89
CA PHE A 151 -6.39 2.99 1.16
C PHE A 151 -5.34 2.00 0.68
N GLY A 152 -4.96 1.02 1.51
CA GLY A 152 -3.96 0.00 1.21
C GLY A 152 -4.33 -0.85 0.00
N ILE A 153 -5.50 -1.49 0.04
CA ILE A 153 -6.00 -2.30 -1.09
C ILE A 153 -6.18 -1.46 -2.35
N TYR A 154 -6.69 -0.23 -2.24
CA TYR A 154 -6.81 0.68 -3.38
C TYR A 154 -5.44 1.00 -4.00
N ASN A 155 -4.44 1.38 -3.18
CA ASN A 155 -3.11 1.71 -3.67
C ASN A 155 -2.33 0.49 -4.17
N PHE A 156 -2.65 -0.71 -3.71
CA PHE A 156 -2.08 -1.94 -4.26
C PHE A 156 -2.28 -2.00 -5.79
N HIS A 157 -3.46 -1.59 -6.27
CA HIS A 157 -3.84 -1.57 -7.69
C HIS A 157 -3.30 -0.37 -8.49
N ILE A 158 -2.67 0.61 -7.83
CA ILE A 158 -2.11 1.79 -8.50
C ILE A 158 -0.66 1.52 -8.91
N TYR A 159 -0.32 1.85 -10.13
CA TYR A 159 1.06 1.86 -10.61
C TYR A 159 1.35 3.18 -11.32
N PRO A 160 2.63 3.57 -11.49
CA PRO A 160 2.98 4.74 -12.27
C PRO A 160 2.32 4.71 -13.66
N GLN A 161 1.82 5.86 -14.11
CA GLN A 161 1.11 6.04 -15.40
C GLN A 161 -0.34 5.51 -15.46
N VAL A 162 -0.90 4.94 -14.38
CA VAL A 162 -2.33 4.59 -14.36
C VAL A 162 -3.20 5.83 -14.59
N LYS A 163 -4.28 5.67 -15.36
CA LYS A 163 -5.25 6.75 -15.62
C LYS A 163 -6.22 6.87 -14.46
N PHE A 164 -6.58 8.12 -14.16
CA PHE A 164 -7.51 8.43 -13.09
C PHE A 164 -8.74 9.16 -13.60
N GLU A 165 -9.84 9.00 -12.87
CA GLU A 165 -11.09 9.70 -13.04
C GLU A 165 -11.57 10.22 -11.68
N TRP A 166 -12.16 11.42 -11.64
CA TRP A 166 -12.67 11.99 -10.39
C TRP A 166 -14.15 11.65 -10.23
N VAL A 167 -14.47 10.83 -9.22
CA VAL A 167 -15.83 10.38 -8.92
C VAL A 167 -16.36 10.97 -7.59
N GLY A 168 -15.66 11.95 -7.02
CA GLY A 168 -15.80 12.33 -5.61
C GLY A 168 -14.72 11.69 -4.71
N SER A 169 -13.93 10.79 -5.29
CA SER A 169 -12.60 10.36 -4.87
C SER A 169 -11.77 10.10 -6.14
N LYS A 170 -10.46 9.88 -5.99
CA LYS A 170 -9.58 9.54 -7.10
C LYS A 170 -9.83 8.08 -7.49
N ALA A 171 -10.52 7.82 -8.60
CA ALA A 171 -10.73 6.46 -9.11
C ALA A 171 -9.67 6.11 -10.15
N ILE A 172 -9.17 4.87 -10.13
CA ILE A 172 -8.42 4.31 -11.27
C ILE A 172 -9.37 3.65 -12.24
N LEU A 173 -9.08 3.79 -13.53
CA LEU A 173 -9.77 3.05 -14.59
C LEU A 173 -8.75 2.25 -15.39
N SER A 174 -8.75 0.92 -15.23
CA SER A 174 -7.77 0.03 -15.86
C SER A 174 -8.29 -1.39 -16.00
N GLY A 175 -8.02 -2.04 -17.14
CA GLY A 175 -8.31 -3.46 -17.35
C GLY A 175 -9.78 -3.85 -17.24
N GLY A 176 -10.72 -2.97 -17.56
CA GLY A 176 -12.16 -3.22 -17.38
C GLY A 176 -12.69 -2.89 -15.98
N TYR A 177 -11.82 -2.42 -15.09
CA TYR A 177 -12.19 -2.05 -13.73
C TYR A 177 -12.18 -0.54 -13.50
N LEU A 178 -13.12 -0.07 -12.68
CA LEU A 178 -13.06 1.19 -11.97
C LEU A 178 -12.90 0.89 -10.47
N ARG A 179 -11.83 1.38 -9.85
CA ARG A 179 -11.58 1.18 -8.42
C ARG A 179 -11.33 2.50 -7.69
N PHE A 180 -11.88 2.67 -6.51
CA PHE A 180 -11.59 3.79 -5.62
C PHE A 180 -11.77 3.39 -4.15
N SER A 181 -11.23 4.19 -3.24
CA SER A 181 -11.57 4.11 -1.81
C SER A 181 -12.08 5.45 -1.31
N LYS A 182 -12.94 5.40 -0.28
CA LYS A 182 -13.42 6.57 0.47
C LYS A 182 -13.90 6.13 1.85
N GLY A 183 -13.37 6.75 2.92
CA GLY A 183 -13.51 6.22 4.27
C GLY A 183 -12.96 4.79 4.37
N LYS A 184 -13.61 3.94 5.16
CA LYS A 184 -13.27 2.51 5.28
C LYS A 184 -13.71 1.62 4.10
N TYR A 185 -14.31 2.20 3.06
CA TYR A 185 -14.80 1.43 1.93
C TYR A 185 -13.81 1.39 0.77
N PHE A 186 -13.59 0.19 0.26
CA PHE A 186 -12.99 -0.05 -1.06
C PHE A 186 -14.09 -0.45 -2.03
N ILE A 187 -14.12 0.18 -3.21
CA ILE A 187 -15.14 -0.05 -4.22
C ILE A 187 -14.45 -0.55 -5.49
N GLN A 188 -14.97 -1.66 -6.03
CA GLN A 188 -14.56 -2.24 -7.30
C GLN A 188 -15.78 -2.35 -8.21
N ILE A 189 -15.66 -1.84 -9.43
CA ILE A 189 -16.67 -1.97 -10.47
C ILE A 189 -16.00 -2.63 -11.67
N GLU A 190 -16.47 -3.81 -12.06
CA GLU A 190 -16.00 -4.54 -13.23
C GLU A 190 -17.02 -4.40 -14.36
N GLY A 191 -16.56 -4.03 -15.55
CA GLY A 191 -17.35 -4.15 -16.77
C GLY A 191 -17.00 -5.44 -17.51
N TYR A 192 -18.00 -6.27 -17.80
CA TYR A 192 -17.82 -7.52 -18.52
C TYR A 192 -17.58 -7.34 -20.03
N GLU A 193 -17.79 -6.13 -20.55
CA GLU A 193 -17.58 -5.78 -21.96
C GLU A 193 -16.97 -4.38 -22.07
N PHE A 194 -16.21 -4.13 -23.15
CA PHE A 194 -15.52 -2.86 -23.39
C PHE A 194 -16.32 -1.90 -24.29
N ALA A 195 -17.47 -1.43 -23.79
CA ALA A 195 -18.31 -0.45 -24.50
C ALA A 195 -18.37 0.91 -23.78
N THR A 196 -18.46 2.01 -24.55
CA THR A 196 -18.52 3.38 -24.00
C THR A 196 -19.65 3.55 -22.98
N GLY A 197 -20.86 3.05 -23.29
CA GLY A 197 -22.01 3.14 -22.38
C GLY A 197 -21.82 2.37 -21.07
N ILE A 198 -21.05 1.28 -21.07
CA ILE A 198 -20.71 0.51 -19.87
C ILE A 198 -19.74 1.33 -19.01
N ARG A 199 -18.69 1.87 -19.63
CA ARG A 199 -17.73 2.74 -18.92
C ARG A 199 -18.42 3.94 -18.29
N GLU A 200 -19.30 4.63 -19.02
CA GLU A 200 -20.05 5.78 -18.51
C GLU A 200 -20.92 5.39 -17.30
N ALA A 201 -21.58 4.23 -17.36
CA ALA A 201 -22.38 3.72 -16.26
C ALA A 201 -21.54 3.38 -15.02
N MET A 202 -20.36 2.76 -15.19
CA MET A 202 -19.43 2.50 -14.08
C MET A 202 -19.05 3.80 -13.37
N VAL A 203 -18.78 4.87 -14.12
CA VAL A 203 -18.46 6.19 -13.55
C VAL A 203 -19.65 6.79 -12.81
N LEU A 204 -20.86 6.66 -13.34
CA LEU A 204 -22.09 7.15 -12.70
C LEU A 204 -22.37 6.40 -11.39
N LEU A 205 -22.25 5.07 -11.40
CA LEU A 205 -22.35 4.24 -10.19
C LEU A 205 -21.33 4.68 -9.14
N ALA A 206 -20.06 4.84 -9.54
CA ALA A 206 -19.00 5.30 -8.65
C ALA A 206 -19.29 6.67 -8.03
N LYS A 207 -19.78 7.63 -8.83
CA LYS A 207 -20.18 8.96 -8.35
C LYS A 207 -21.33 8.90 -7.36
N ASN A 208 -22.33 8.06 -7.64
CA ASN A 208 -23.48 7.87 -6.75
C ASN A 208 -23.02 7.33 -5.38
N ILE A 209 -22.19 6.28 -5.37
CA ILE A 209 -21.64 5.68 -4.14
C ILE A 209 -20.77 6.69 -3.37
N ALA A 210 -19.84 7.36 -4.07
CA ALA A 210 -18.95 8.33 -3.44
C ALA A 210 -19.71 9.51 -2.81
N ALA A 211 -20.88 9.89 -3.34
CA ALA A 211 -21.73 10.93 -2.75
C ALA A 211 -22.46 10.47 -1.47
N ARG A 212 -22.73 9.17 -1.33
CA ARG A 212 -23.33 8.56 -0.12
C ARG A 212 -22.34 8.46 1.04
N ILE A 213 -21.07 8.20 0.73
CA ILE A 213 -20.00 8.14 1.74
C ILE A 213 -19.61 9.56 2.16
N LYS A 214 -19.88 9.94 3.41
CA LYS A 214 -19.61 11.28 3.97
C LYS A 214 -18.22 11.42 4.57
N ALA A 215 -17.51 10.32 4.76
CA ALA A 215 -16.13 10.33 5.22
C ALA A 215 -15.24 11.23 4.33
N PRO A 216 -14.33 12.03 4.93
CA PRO A 216 -13.38 12.81 4.18
C PRO A 216 -12.39 11.92 3.42
N ALA A 217 -11.62 12.52 2.51
CA ALA A 217 -10.48 11.84 1.92
C ALA A 217 -9.38 11.70 2.99
N SER A 218 -9.28 10.53 3.63
CA SER A 218 -8.24 10.21 4.59
C SER A 218 -6.98 9.76 3.86
N THR A 219 -5.89 10.52 3.99
CA THR A 219 -4.55 10.08 3.59
C THR A 219 -3.86 9.57 4.84
N PRO A 220 -3.38 8.30 4.89
CA PRO A 220 -2.69 7.78 6.07
C PRO A 220 -1.56 8.71 6.49
N ARG A 221 -1.56 9.17 7.75
CA ARG A 221 -0.58 10.14 8.26
C ARG A 221 0.86 9.66 8.06
N MET A 222 1.10 8.36 8.14
CA MET A 222 2.43 7.78 7.94
C MET A 222 3.03 8.11 6.55
N LEU A 223 2.21 8.46 5.56
CA LEU A 223 2.68 8.93 4.25
C LEU A 223 3.32 10.31 4.28
N THR A 224 3.11 11.10 5.34
CA THR A 224 3.80 12.38 5.54
C THR A 224 5.24 12.19 6.01
N LEU A 225 5.59 11.00 6.50
CA LEU A 225 6.96 10.67 6.91
C LEU A 225 7.84 10.32 5.70
N LEU A 226 7.23 9.93 4.59
CA LEU A 226 7.92 9.67 3.34
C LEU A 226 8.48 10.98 2.75
N PRO A 227 9.69 10.95 2.15
CA PRO A 227 10.27 12.09 1.47
C PRO A 227 9.36 12.75 0.44
N ASN A 228 9.65 14.02 0.13
CA ASN A 228 8.97 14.71 -0.95
C ASN A 228 9.45 14.19 -2.33
N ASN A 229 8.71 14.50 -3.40
CA ASN A 229 9.05 14.11 -4.78
C ASN A 229 8.98 12.59 -5.09
N LYS A 230 8.17 11.85 -4.32
CA LYS A 230 7.76 10.47 -4.66
C LYS A 230 7.17 10.40 -6.07
N MET A 231 7.47 9.32 -6.78
CA MET A 231 6.91 9.05 -8.10
C MET A 231 5.38 8.90 -7.99
N SER A 232 4.65 9.59 -8.85
CA SER A 232 3.17 9.52 -8.87
C SER A 232 2.70 8.07 -9.06
N GLY A 233 1.78 7.63 -8.21
CA GLY A 233 1.23 6.27 -8.24
C GLY A 233 2.18 5.18 -7.74
N SER A 234 3.28 5.53 -7.08
CA SER A 234 4.22 4.54 -6.51
C SER A 234 4.02 4.25 -5.03
N VAL A 235 3.14 5.00 -4.35
CA VAL A 235 2.83 4.81 -2.93
C VAL A 235 2.19 3.45 -2.72
N LYS A 236 2.66 2.74 -1.70
CA LYS A 236 2.10 1.47 -1.24
C LYS A 236 1.96 1.52 0.28
N LEU A 237 0.96 0.81 0.77
CA LEU A 237 0.75 0.54 2.19
C LEU A 237 0.60 -0.96 2.34
N PHE A 238 1.26 -1.56 3.31
CA PHE A 238 1.28 -3.00 3.54
C PHE A 238 1.18 -3.29 5.04
N ARG A 239 0.50 -4.37 5.42
CA ARG A 239 0.28 -4.76 6.84
C ARG A 239 0.92 -6.10 7.21
N SER A 240 1.62 -6.71 6.26
CA SER A 240 2.33 -7.97 6.48
C SER A 240 3.47 -8.12 5.47
N ASN A 241 4.44 -8.96 5.81
CA ASN A 241 5.50 -9.34 4.87
C ASN A 241 4.94 -10.05 3.63
N TRP A 242 3.80 -10.75 3.73
CA TRP A 242 3.15 -11.35 2.56
C TRP A 242 2.70 -10.27 1.57
N VAL A 243 2.01 -9.21 2.03
CA VAL A 243 1.59 -8.09 1.16
C VAL A 243 2.81 -7.36 0.59
N LEU A 244 3.85 -7.16 1.40
CA LEU A 244 5.11 -6.57 0.92
C LEU A 244 5.71 -7.40 -0.22
N ARG A 245 5.72 -8.73 -0.10
CA ARG A 245 6.22 -9.66 -1.13
C ARG A 245 5.35 -9.66 -2.38
N GLN A 246 4.03 -9.57 -2.26
CA GLN A 246 3.13 -9.42 -3.40
C GLN A 246 3.39 -8.09 -4.13
N THR A 247 3.71 -7.04 -3.39
CA THR A 247 3.99 -5.70 -3.94
C THR A 247 5.35 -5.63 -4.62
N TYR A 248 6.37 -6.25 -4.04
CA TYR A 248 7.75 -6.25 -4.53
C TYR A 248 8.35 -7.65 -4.50
N ASN A 249 8.05 -8.44 -5.53
CA ASN A 249 8.55 -9.80 -5.66
C ASN A 249 10.07 -9.88 -5.90
N THR A 250 10.71 -8.76 -6.27
CA THR A 250 12.16 -8.66 -6.50
C THR A 250 12.95 -8.25 -5.26
N LEU A 251 12.30 -7.97 -4.12
CA LEU A 251 13.04 -7.66 -2.89
C LEU A 251 13.82 -8.90 -2.39
N PRO A 252 14.94 -8.67 -1.68
CA PRO A 252 15.68 -9.73 -1.02
C PRO A 252 14.79 -10.62 -0.14
N ALA A 253 15.25 -11.84 0.13
CA ALA A 253 14.57 -12.73 1.07
C ALA A 253 14.56 -12.12 2.49
N ASN A 254 15.66 -11.48 2.88
CA ASN A 254 15.83 -10.86 4.19
C ASN A 254 15.28 -9.42 4.17
N VAL A 255 14.11 -9.23 4.77
CA VAL A 255 13.51 -7.92 5.04
C VAL A 255 13.08 -7.84 6.52
N PRO A 256 12.95 -6.64 7.12
CA PRO A 256 12.42 -6.51 8.47
C PRO A 256 11.06 -7.20 8.60
N GLN A 257 10.93 -8.09 9.59
CA GLN A 257 9.69 -8.83 9.84
C GLN A 257 8.68 -7.93 10.56
N MET A 258 7.44 -7.95 10.08
CA MET A 258 6.34 -7.17 10.61
C MET A 258 5.54 -7.99 11.62
N SER A 259 5.08 -7.34 12.69
CA SER A 259 4.05 -7.90 13.57
C SER A 259 2.65 -7.68 12.99
N ASP A 260 1.64 -8.36 13.54
CA ASP A 260 0.24 -8.30 13.07
C ASP A 260 -0.37 -6.88 13.10
N THR A 261 0.17 -6.01 13.96
CA THR A 261 -0.29 -4.63 14.15
C THR A 261 0.65 -3.60 13.52
N ALA A 262 1.76 -4.04 12.94
CA ALA A 262 2.67 -3.15 12.23
C ALA A 262 2.02 -2.62 10.94
N LEU A 263 2.35 -1.37 10.61
CA LEU A 263 1.91 -0.72 9.38
C LEU A 263 3.14 -0.31 8.60
N GLY A 264 3.22 -0.69 7.33
CA GLY A 264 4.27 -0.30 6.42
C GLY A 264 3.76 0.63 5.33
N VAL A 265 4.55 1.62 4.96
CA VAL A 265 4.38 2.40 3.72
C VAL A 265 5.67 2.41 2.93
N SER A 266 5.54 2.52 1.63
CA SER A 266 6.67 2.74 0.74
C SER A 266 6.30 3.62 -0.44
N ALA A 267 7.30 4.19 -1.08
CA ALA A 267 7.15 4.85 -2.36
C ALA A 267 8.45 4.74 -3.18
N ARG A 268 8.34 4.91 -4.49
CA ARG A 268 9.50 4.94 -5.39
C ARG A 268 9.96 6.36 -5.64
N TYR A 269 11.26 6.53 -5.77
CA TYR A 269 11.88 7.82 -6.03
C TYR A 269 12.84 7.69 -7.20
N ARG A 270 12.75 8.64 -8.13
CA ARG A 270 13.72 8.72 -9.21
C ARG A 270 15.01 9.31 -8.65
N ASP A 271 16.03 8.47 -8.52
CA ASP A 271 17.38 8.84 -8.13
C ASP A 271 18.32 8.98 -9.33
N ASN A 272 17.99 8.33 -10.46
CA ASN A 272 18.63 8.54 -11.75
C ASN A 272 17.69 9.30 -12.72
N PRO A 273 18.06 10.49 -13.22
CA PRO A 273 17.28 11.22 -14.23
C PRO A 273 16.98 10.41 -15.49
N ASP A 274 17.94 9.59 -15.92
CA ASP A 274 17.88 8.77 -17.14
C ASP A 274 17.08 7.48 -16.96
N LEU A 275 16.52 7.24 -15.77
CA LEU A 275 15.75 6.05 -15.46
C LEU A 275 14.51 5.95 -16.37
N LYS A 276 14.51 4.98 -17.29
CA LYS A 276 13.39 4.73 -18.20
C LYS A 276 12.34 3.83 -17.55
N ASN A 277 12.79 2.83 -16.80
CA ASN A 277 11.95 1.86 -16.13
C ASN A 277 11.74 2.26 -14.66
N TRP A 278 10.50 2.60 -14.30
CA TRP A 278 10.18 3.00 -12.94
C TRP A 278 10.37 1.85 -11.91
N MET A 279 10.41 0.59 -12.36
CA MET A 279 10.62 -0.56 -11.48
C MET A 279 12.06 -0.64 -10.93
N GLU A 280 13.00 0.02 -11.59
CA GLU A 280 14.40 0.13 -11.16
C GLU A 280 14.63 1.29 -10.20
N ALA A 281 13.63 2.15 -9.97
CA ALA A 281 13.73 3.27 -9.04
C ALA A 281 13.94 2.77 -7.61
N GLN A 282 14.77 3.49 -6.83
CA GLN A 282 14.93 3.23 -5.41
C GLN A 282 13.56 3.26 -4.68
N ILE A 283 13.42 2.39 -3.68
CA ILE A 283 12.22 2.25 -2.87
C ILE A 283 12.56 2.76 -1.47
N VAL A 284 11.85 3.77 -0.99
CA VAL A 284 11.91 4.17 0.42
C VAL A 284 10.77 3.49 1.14
N PHE A 285 11.05 2.92 2.31
CA PHE A 285 10.03 2.29 3.15
C PHE A 285 10.12 2.78 4.59
N ILE A 286 8.98 2.75 5.28
CA ILE A 286 8.82 3.05 6.69
C ILE A 286 7.82 2.05 7.25
N ILE A 287 8.20 1.35 8.32
CA ILE A 287 7.36 0.41 9.06
C ILE A 287 7.23 0.95 10.48
N ARG A 288 5.99 1.20 10.91
CA ARG A 288 5.64 1.55 12.28
C ARG A 288 5.20 0.30 13.03
N PHE A 289 5.84 0.04 14.15
CA PHE A 289 5.52 -1.02 15.11
C PHE A 289 4.62 -0.47 16.22
N PRO A 290 4.02 -1.33 17.06
CA PRO A 290 3.16 -0.89 18.17
C PRO A 290 3.88 -0.07 19.23
N ASP A 291 5.18 -0.33 19.41
CA ASP A 291 6.01 0.33 20.39
C ASP A 291 7.51 0.22 19.99
N PRO A 292 8.40 1.01 20.63
CA PRO A 292 9.83 0.97 20.34
C PRO A 292 10.50 -0.38 20.62
N SER A 293 10.02 -1.17 21.58
CA SER A 293 10.61 -2.47 21.91
C SER A 293 10.34 -3.49 20.81
N ALA A 294 9.15 -3.46 20.22
CA ALA A 294 8.78 -4.29 19.07
C ALA A 294 9.62 -3.94 17.83
N ALA A 295 9.83 -2.65 17.57
CA ALA A 295 10.70 -2.18 16.49
C ALA A 295 12.16 -2.63 16.70
N GLU A 296 12.71 -2.45 17.89
CA GLU A 296 14.09 -2.85 18.21
C GLU A 296 14.31 -4.36 18.07
N SER A 297 13.33 -5.16 18.53
CA SER A 297 13.38 -6.62 18.42
C SER A 297 13.39 -7.06 16.95
N ALA A 298 12.48 -6.50 16.14
CA ALA A 298 12.41 -6.79 14.71
C ALA A 298 13.67 -6.33 13.95
N TYR A 299 14.22 -5.18 14.33
CA TYR A 299 15.46 -4.66 13.76
C TYR A 299 16.67 -5.52 14.11
N THR A 300 16.79 -5.97 15.36
CA THR A 300 17.86 -6.86 15.81
C THR A 300 17.85 -8.18 15.04
N ILE A 301 16.67 -8.82 14.92
CA ILE A 301 16.52 -10.07 14.15
C ILE A 301 16.93 -9.85 12.68
N TYR A 302 16.45 -8.76 12.07
CA TYR A 302 16.83 -8.41 10.71
C TYR A 302 18.34 -8.22 10.57
N ARG A 303 18.95 -7.37 11.41
CA ARG A 303 20.38 -7.09 11.39
C ARG A 303 21.19 -8.36 11.52
N ASP A 304 20.87 -9.21 12.50
CA ASP A 304 21.62 -10.44 12.76
C ASP A 304 21.47 -11.41 11.58
N SER A 305 20.27 -11.55 11.00
CA SER A 305 20.05 -12.39 9.80
C SER A 305 20.85 -11.93 8.58
N VAL A 306 21.01 -10.62 8.40
CA VAL A 306 21.78 -10.09 7.28
C VAL A 306 23.27 -10.20 7.53
N MET A 307 23.73 -9.99 8.77
CA MET A 307 25.13 -10.19 9.14
C MET A 307 25.55 -11.66 9.01
N GLU A 308 24.70 -12.60 9.40
CA GLU A 308 24.93 -14.03 9.21
C GLU A 308 24.98 -14.39 7.71
N ALA A 309 24.07 -13.85 6.89
CA ALA A 309 24.09 -14.04 5.45
C ALA A 309 25.31 -13.37 4.76
N ALA A 310 25.86 -12.31 5.35
CA ALA A 310 27.05 -11.61 4.84
C ALA A 310 28.37 -12.29 5.21
N LEU A 311 28.38 -13.18 6.21
CA LEU A 311 29.55 -14.00 6.53
C LEU A 311 29.70 -15.08 5.46
N PRO A 312 30.80 -15.12 4.68
CA PRO A 312 31.03 -16.22 3.76
C PRO A 312 31.22 -17.50 4.55
N LEU A 313 30.40 -18.50 4.26
CA LEU A 313 30.81 -19.89 4.49
C LEU A 313 31.92 -20.22 3.49
N GLU A 314 33.09 -20.49 4.07
CA GLU A 314 34.33 -21.06 3.52
C GLU A 314 35.46 -20.13 3.06
N VAL A 315 36.58 -20.33 3.74
CA VAL A 315 37.94 -19.92 3.42
C VAL A 315 38.34 -20.53 2.08
N GLY A 316 38.50 -19.68 1.05
CA GLY A 316 39.13 -20.10 -0.21
C GLY A 316 38.49 -19.60 -1.49
N ALA A 317 38.13 -18.31 -1.58
CA ALA A 317 37.91 -17.67 -2.88
C ALA A 317 38.29 -16.19 -2.81
N THR A 318 39.21 -15.77 -3.67
CA THR A 318 39.69 -14.40 -3.81
C THR A 318 38.63 -13.51 -4.50
N GLY A 319 38.04 -12.57 -3.75
CA GLY A 319 37.20 -11.47 -4.24
C GLY A 319 36.87 -10.52 -3.08
N PRO A 320 36.85 -9.18 -3.27
CA PRO A 320 37.01 -8.23 -2.18
C PRO A 320 35.74 -8.06 -1.36
N ILE A 321 35.81 -8.47 -0.09
CA ILE A 321 34.84 -8.16 0.95
C ILE A 321 35.45 -7.02 1.78
N LEU A 322 34.79 -5.87 1.81
CA LEU A 322 35.14 -4.78 2.74
C LEU A 322 34.27 -4.92 3.98
N VAL A 323 34.85 -5.58 4.99
CA VAL A 323 34.39 -5.54 6.38
C VAL A 323 34.85 -4.19 6.95
N ASN A 324 33.94 -3.40 7.49
CA ASN A 324 34.34 -2.29 8.36
C ASN A 324 33.85 -2.59 9.79
N GLU A 325 34.76 -3.16 10.56
CA GLU A 325 34.69 -3.22 12.01
C GLU A 325 34.74 -1.79 12.57
N SER A 326 33.94 -1.49 13.60
CA SER A 326 34.42 -0.49 14.55
C SER A 326 35.41 -1.19 15.46
N LEU A 327 36.68 -0.80 15.30
CA LEU A 327 37.72 -1.02 16.28
C LEU A 327 37.31 -0.44 17.65
N ALA A 328 37.72 -1.19 18.65
CA ALA A 328 38.17 -0.77 19.98
C ALA A 328 37.19 -1.02 21.15
N PRO A 329 37.76 -1.27 22.36
CA PRO A 329 37.29 -2.27 23.32
C PRO A 329 36.08 -1.88 24.17
#